data_AF-A0AA43J5W5-F1
#
_entry.id   AF-A0AA43J5W5-F1
#
_cell.length_a   1.000
_cell.length_b   1.000
_cell.length_c   1.000
_cell.angle_alpha   90.00
_cell.angle_beta   90.00
_cell.angle_gamma   90.00
#
_symmetry.space_group_name_H-M   'P 1'
#
loop_
_entity.id
_entity.type
_entity.pdbx_description
1 polymer ?
#
loop_
_entity_poly.entity_id
_entity_poly.type
_entity_poly.pdbx_seq_one_letter_code
_entity_poly.pdbx_strand_id
1 'polypeptide(L)'
;MIEFARPVWLWGLLAVPLVAALLAIGVRRNRAALERFVGTSLVNKLAPGASWRRQAAKVTLKVLALAMLLVALAGPRFGSQLVKVEREGIDLVIALDVSLSMLAEDVQPNRMERAKR
;
A
#
# COMPACT_ATOMS: atom_id res chain seq x y z
N MET A 1 -9.04 -3.68 4.25
CA MET A 1 -7.93 -4.27 3.46
C MET A 1 -6.90 -3.16 3.24
N ILE A 2 -5.59 -3.46 3.32
CA ILE A 2 -4.56 -2.45 3.02
C ILE A 2 -4.41 -2.41 1.51
N GLU A 3 -4.62 -1.25 0.91
CA GLU A 3 -4.43 -1.04 -0.51
C GLU A 3 -3.35 0.02 -0.72
N PHE A 4 -2.54 -0.12 -1.77
CA PHE A 4 -1.53 0.87 -2.11
C PHE A 4 -1.95 1.61 -3.38
N ALA A 5 -1.97 2.94 -3.34
CA ALA A 5 -2.30 3.75 -4.51
C ALA A 5 -1.29 3.56 -5.65
N ARG A 6 -0.02 3.33 -5.32
CA ARG A 6 1.08 3.16 -6.27
C ARG A 6 2.04 2.06 -5.79
N PRO A 7 1.66 0.78 -5.91
CA PRO A 7 2.45 -0.33 -5.35
C PRO A 7 3.86 -0.44 -5.96
N VAL A 8 4.10 0.15 -7.14
CA VAL A 8 5.42 0.15 -7.81
C VAL A 8 6.54 0.67 -6.92
N TRP A 9 6.26 1.65 -6.05
CA TRP A 9 7.27 2.22 -5.13
C TRP A 9 7.77 1.22 -4.08
N LEU A 10 7.00 0.16 -3.79
CA LEU A 10 7.43 -0.89 -2.86
C LEU A 10 8.62 -1.69 -3.41
N TRP A 11 8.79 -1.80 -4.73
CA TRP A 11 10.00 -2.40 -5.32
C TRP A 11 11.27 -1.65 -4.93
N GLY A 12 11.17 -0.35 -4.63
CA GLY A 12 12.27 0.46 -4.10
C GLY A 12 12.80 -0.07 -2.75
N LEU A 13 12.01 -0.81 -1.98
CA LEU A 13 12.47 -1.41 -0.72
C LEU A 13 13.58 -2.45 -0.96
N LEU A 14 13.65 -3.08 -2.14
CA LEU A 14 14.75 -3.97 -2.50
C LEU A 14 16.09 -3.24 -2.65
N ALA A 15 16.06 -1.94 -2.97
CA ALA A 15 17.27 -1.11 -3.04
C ALA A 15 17.76 -0.63 -1.66
N VAL A 16 16.90 -0.65 -0.63
CA VAL A 16 17.25 -0.22 0.73
C VAL A 16 18.43 -1.00 1.34
N PRO A 17 18.51 -2.35 1.29
CA PRO A 17 19.69 -3.07 1.80
C PRO A 17 20.97 -2.70 1.05
N LEU A 18 20.90 -2.44 -0.26
CA LEU A 18 22.04 -1.98 -1.04
C LEU A 18 22.53 -0.61 -0.56
N VAL A 19 21.61 0.34 -0.37
CA VAL A 19 21.94 1.68 0.16
C VAL A 19 22.52 1.57 1.58
N ALA A 20 21.94 0.72 2.44
CA ALA A 20 22.44 0.48 3.79
C ALA A 20 23.88 -0.07 3.77
N ALA A 21 24.17 -1.03 2.89
CA ALA A 21 25.51 -1.59 2.71
C ALA A 21 26.51 -0.53 2.23
N LEU A 22 26.16 0.27 1.23
CA LEU A 22 27.02 1.35 0.72
C LEU A 22 27.36 2.37 1.81
N LEU A 23 26.36 2.82 2.58
CA LEU A 23 26.57 3.74 3.70
C LEU A 23 27.44 3.10 4.80
N ALA A 24 27.22 1.84 5.14
CA ALA A 24 28.01 1.13 6.14
C ALA A 24 29.48 0.95 5.70
N ILE A 25 29.73 0.62 4.43
CA ILE A 25 31.07 0.52 3.85
C ILE A 25 31.75 1.89 3.86
N GLY A 26 31.05 2.96 3.46
CA GLY A 26 31.58 4.33 3.49
C GLY A 26 32.02 4.76 4.90
N VAL A 27 31.20 4.47 5.90
CA VAL A 27 31.54 4.70 7.33
C VAL A 27 32.78 3.91 7.74
N ARG A 28 32.85 2.61 7.39
CA ARG A 28 33.99 1.75 7.72
C ARG A 28 35.29 2.24 7.05
N ARG A 29 35.24 2.63 5.79
CA ARG A 29 36.39 3.14 5.03
C ARG A 29 36.90 4.47 5.58
N ASN A 30 36.00 5.42 5.85
CA ASN A 30 36.39 6.70 6.46
C ASN A 30 37.07 6.50 7.82
N ARG A 31 36.58 5.55 8.60
CA ARG A 31 37.19 5.23 9.89
C ARG A 31 38.58 4.61 9.72
N ALA A 32 38.73 3.63 8.83
CA ALA A 32 40.04 3.02 8.55
C ALA A 32 41.07 4.04 8.03
N ALA A 33 40.62 5.02 7.22
CA ALA A 33 41.48 6.12 6.76
C ALA A 33 41.89 7.05 7.92
N LEU A 34 40.95 7.39 8.82
CA LEU A 34 41.22 8.24 9.99
C LEU A 34 42.20 7.58 10.98
N GLU A 35 42.04 6.27 11.21
CA GLU A 35 42.92 5.48 12.07
C GLU A 35 44.36 5.41 11.52
N ARG A 36 44.52 5.33 10.20
CA ARG A 36 45.84 5.39 9.53
C ARG A 36 46.50 6.77 9.62
N PHE A 37 45.72 7.84 9.69
CA PHE A 37 46.23 9.22 9.62
C PHE A 37 46.61 9.79 10.99
N VAL A 38 45.91 9.40 12.07
CA VAL A 38 46.02 10.05 13.39
C VAL A 38 46.70 9.16 14.45
N GLY A 39 46.86 7.85 14.18
CA GLY A 39 47.32 6.88 15.17
C GLY A 39 46.22 6.54 16.19
N THR A 40 46.09 5.26 16.54
CA THR A 40 44.96 4.69 17.27
C THR A 40 44.66 5.32 18.63
N SER A 41 45.64 5.97 19.28
CA SER A 41 45.49 6.56 20.61
C SER A 41 44.91 7.99 20.62
N LEU A 42 45.02 8.76 19.53
CA LEU A 42 44.55 10.15 19.46
C LEU A 42 43.15 10.31 18.85
N VAL A 43 42.66 9.32 18.09
CA VAL A 43 41.34 9.37 17.42
C VAL A 43 40.19 9.56 18.42
N ASN A 44 40.24 8.88 19.57
CA ASN A 44 39.21 9.00 20.60
C ASN A 44 39.23 10.36 21.33
N LYS A 45 40.36 11.07 21.33
CA LYS A 45 40.51 12.40 21.96
C LYS A 45 40.19 13.55 21.00
N LEU A 46 40.56 13.44 19.71
CA LEU A 46 40.32 14.49 18.71
C LEU A 46 38.98 14.37 17.98
N ALA A 47 38.39 13.18 17.90
CA ALA A 47 37.14 12.95 17.15
C ALA A 47 36.08 12.25 18.01
N PRO A 48 35.45 12.92 18.99
CA PRO A 48 34.32 12.37 19.75
C PRO A 48 33.11 12.00 18.85
N GLY A 49 33.08 12.49 17.61
CA GLY A 49 32.13 12.10 16.57
C GLY A 49 32.36 10.70 15.96
N ALA A 50 33.52 10.08 16.18
CA ALA A 50 33.89 8.75 15.65
C ALA A 50 33.29 7.58 16.45
N SER A 51 32.44 7.86 17.44
CA SER A 51 31.74 6.83 18.19
C SER A 51 30.94 5.91 17.27
N TRP A 52 31.33 4.64 17.22
CA TRP A 52 30.67 3.58 16.45
C TRP A 52 29.15 3.58 16.64
N ARG A 53 28.67 3.74 17.88
CA ARG A 53 27.23 3.73 18.20
C ARG A 53 26.51 4.90 17.56
N ARG A 54 27.08 6.11 17.61
CA ARG A 54 26.48 7.30 16.96
C ARG A 54 26.45 7.15 15.45
N GLN A 55 27.50 6.58 14.86
CA GLN A 55 27.56 6.43 13.41
C GLN A 55 26.63 5.33 12.91
N ALA A 56 26.52 4.22 13.63
CA ALA A 56 25.50 3.20 13.39
C ALA A 56 24.09 3.80 13.48
N ALA A 57 23.79 4.56 14.54
CA ALA A 57 22.49 5.21 14.69
C ALA A 57 22.17 6.17 13.53
N LYS A 58 23.14 6.99 13.08
CA LYS A 58 22.98 7.87 11.90
C LYS A 58 22.68 7.08 10.63
N VAL A 59 23.37 5.97 10.38
CA VAL A 59 23.11 5.12 9.21
C VAL A 59 21.71 4.50 9.31
N THR A 60 21.36 3.92 10.46
CA THR A 60 20.04 3.32 10.68
C THR A 60 18.91 4.33 10.48
N LEU A 61 19.04 5.55 11.03
CA LEU A 61 18.04 6.60 10.86
C LEU A 61 17.87 7.01 9.39
N LYS A 62 18.95 7.14 8.62
CA LYS A 62 18.89 7.46 7.19
C LYS A 62 18.19 6.36 6.39
N VAL A 63 18.53 5.09 6.69
CA VAL A 63 17.95 3.92 6.03
C VAL A 63 16.47 3.80 6.36
N LEU A 64 16.09 3.98 7.63
CA LEU A 64 14.70 3.95 8.07
C LEU A 64 13.89 5.08 7.44
N ALA A 65 14.43 6.31 7.42
CA ALA A 65 13.79 7.44 6.77
C ALA A 65 13.53 7.18 5.28
N LEU A 66 14.50 6.61 4.55
CA LEU A 66 14.34 6.23 3.16
C LEU A 66 13.25 5.16 2.98
N ALA A 67 13.24 4.11 3.82
CA ALA A 67 12.22 3.07 3.77
C ALA A 67 10.82 3.64 4.03
N MET A 68 10.67 4.52 5.03
CA MET A 68 9.41 5.18 5.33
C MET A 68 8.95 6.10 4.20
N LEU A 69 9.85 6.81 3.53
CA LEU A 69 9.53 7.62 2.35
C LEU A 69 9.00 6.75 1.20
N LEU A 70 9.62 5.59 0.93
CA LEU A 70 9.15 4.66 -0.09
C LEU A 70 7.75 4.12 0.21
N VAL A 71 7.50 3.75 1.48
CA VAL A 71 6.17 3.33 1.93
C VAL A 71 5.16 4.47 1.80
N ALA A 72 5.53 5.70 2.17
CA ALA A 72 4.65 6.87 2.02
C ALA A 72 4.33 7.15 0.54
N LEU A 73 5.30 7.01 -0.37
CA LEU A 73 5.10 7.18 -1.82
C LEU A 73 4.17 6.12 -2.42
N ALA A 74 4.24 4.88 -1.91
CA ALA A 74 3.31 3.81 -2.27
C ALA A 74 1.86 4.12 -1.88
N GLY A 75 1.66 5.02 -0.91
CA GLY A 75 0.35 5.55 -0.53
C GLY A 75 -0.57 4.48 0.06
N PRO A 76 -0.22 3.91 1.23
CA PRO A 76 -1.07 2.95 1.93
C PRO A 76 -2.40 3.61 2.31
N ARG A 77 -3.49 2.95 1.93
CA ARG A 77 -4.86 3.34 2.23
C ARG A 77 -5.50 2.26 3.09
N PHE A 78 -6.13 2.71 4.16
CA PHE A 78 -6.90 1.84 5.06
C PHE A 78 -8.37 2.21 4.87
N GLY A 79 -9.19 1.24 4.45
CA GLY A 79 -10.63 1.46 4.29
C GLY A 79 -11.30 0.44 3.38
N SER A 80 -12.61 0.58 3.25
CA SER A 80 -13.41 -0.06 2.21
C SER A 80 -13.38 0.83 0.97
N GLN A 81 -13.03 0.28 -0.18
CA GLN A 81 -13.39 0.93 -1.43
C GLN A 81 -14.92 0.92 -1.52
N LEU A 82 -15.52 2.10 -1.75
CA LEU A 82 -16.87 2.18 -2.27
C LEU A 82 -16.78 1.68 -3.71
N VAL A 83 -16.86 0.36 -3.88
CA VAL A 83 -17.12 -0.24 -5.18
C VAL A 83 -18.47 0.32 -5.60
N LYS A 84 -18.45 1.32 -6.49
CA LYS A 84 -19.63 1.70 -7.24
C LYS A 84 -19.95 0.49 -8.11
N VAL A 85 -20.76 -0.41 -7.55
CA VAL A 85 -21.43 -1.41 -8.36
C VAL A 85 -22.35 -0.59 -9.25
N GLU A 86 -21.95 -0.39 -10.50
CA GLU A 86 -22.86 0.07 -11.53
C GLU A 86 -23.93 -1.01 -11.64
N ARG A 87 -25.04 -0.79 -10.94
CA ARG A 87 -26.25 -1.57 -11.19
C ARG A 87 -26.75 -1.10 -12.54
N GLU A 88 -26.43 -1.84 -13.59
CA GLU A 88 -27.18 -1.74 -14.83
C GLU A 88 -28.65 -1.96 -14.48
N GLY A 89 -29.45 -0.90 -14.62
CA GLY A 89 -30.89 -1.03 -14.58
C GLY A 89 -31.28 -1.91 -15.76
N ILE A 90 -31.88 -3.06 -15.49
CA ILE A 90 -32.45 -3.88 -16.56
C ILE A 90 -33.74 -3.20 -17.03
N ASP A 91 -33.86 -2.98 -18.33
CA ASP A 91 -35.12 -2.58 -18.96
C ASP A 91 -36.09 -3.77 -18.93
N LEU A 92 -37.03 -3.76 -17.98
CA LEU A 92 -38.03 -4.82 -17.82
C LEU A 92 -39.30 -4.46 -18.59
N VAL A 93 -39.59 -5.21 -19.66
CA VAL A 93 -40.86 -5.16 -20.37
C VAL A 93 -41.73 -6.34 -19.94
N ILE A 94 -42.88 -6.07 -19.36
CA ILE A 94 -43.87 -7.08 -18.97
C ILE A 94 -44.97 -7.12 -20.02
N ALA A 95 -45.09 -8.24 -20.74
CA ALA A 95 -46.21 -8.48 -21.64
C ALA A 95 -47.27 -9.33 -20.93
N LEU A 96 -48.49 -8.80 -20.82
CA LEU A 96 -49.64 -9.48 -20.23
C LEU A 96 -50.62 -9.85 -21.35
N ASP A 97 -51.07 -11.10 -21.36
CA ASP A 97 -52.18 -11.51 -22.21
C ASP A 97 -53.49 -10.88 -21.69
N VAL A 98 -54.33 -10.42 -22.62
CA VAL A 98 -55.64 -9.81 -22.37
C VAL A 98 -56.79 -10.59 -23.03
N SER A 99 -56.53 -11.84 -23.42
CA SER A 99 -57.54 -12.72 -23.98
C SER A 99 -58.67 -13.05 -22.99
N LEU A 100 -59.83 -13.46 -23.51
CA LEU A 100 -60.97 -13.89 -22.68
C LEU A 100 -60.61 -15.03 -21.71
N SER A 101 -59.59 -15.83 -22.04
CA SER A 101 -59.10 -16.91 -21.15
C SER A 101 -58.50 -16.38 -19.84
N MET A 102 -58.08 -15.12 -19.81
CA MET A 102 -57.54 -14.47 -18.62
C MET A 102 -58.63 -14.08 -17.60
N LEU A 103 -59.91 -14.11 -18.00
CA LEU A 103 -61.05 -13.95 -17.11
C LEU A 103 -61.51 -15.27 -16.47
N ALA A 104 -60.84 -16.40 -16.76
CA ALA A 104 -61.15 -17.68 -16.16
C ALA A 104 -60.99 -17.65 -14.63
N GLU A 105 -61.92 -18.29 -13.93
CA GLU A 105 -62.00 -18.37 -12.46
C GLU A 105 -61.38 -19.66 -11.90
N ASP A 106 -60.62 -20.39 -12.71
CA ASP A 106 -59.87 -21.57 -12.27
C ASP A 106 -58.82 -21.23 -11.20
N VAL A 107 -58.44 -19.95 -11.09
CA VAL A 107 -57.67 -19.41 -9.97
C VAL A 107 -58.31 -18.13 -9.45
N GLN A 108 -58.69 -18.10 -8.16
CA GLN A 108 -59.26 -16.89 -7.55
C GLN A 108 -58.23 -15.74 -7.46
N PRO A 109 -58.65 -14.47 -7.64
CA PRO A 109 -59.96 -14.02 -8.13
C PRO A 109 -60.24 -14.39 -9.60
N ASN A 110 -59.34 -14.05 -10.53
CA ASN A 110 -59.23 -14.62 -11.86
C ASN A 110 -57.79 -14.41 -12.33
N ARG A 111 -57.37 -15.05 -13.44
CA ARG A 111 -55.97 -14.98 -13.90
C ARG A 111 -55.50 -13.54 -14.15
N MET A 112 -56.37 -12.67 -14.66
CA MET A 112 -56.08 -11.26 -14.93
C MET A 112 -55.86 -10.45 -13.64
N GLU A 113 -56.77 -10.56 -12.68
CA GLU A 113 -56.69 -9.86 -11.40
C GLU A 113 -55.52 -10.36 -10.54
N ARG A 114 -55.14 -11.63 -10.69
CA ARG A 114 -53.89 -12.16 -10.11
C ARG A 114 -52.65 -11.56 -10.74
N ALA A 115 -52.61 -11.40 -12.06
CA ALA A 115 -51.42 -10.91 -12.76
C ALA A 115 -51.15 -9.41 -12.55
N LYS A 116 -52.13 -8.66 -12.05
CA LYS A 116 -51.98 -7.24 -11.66
C LYS A 116 -51.35 -7.04 -10.28
N ARG A 117 -51.27 -8.08 -9.43
CA ARG A 117 -50.73 -8.03 -8.07
C ARG A 117 -49.30 -8.52 -8.02
#